data_AF-A0A927LHA3-F1
#
_entry.id   AF-A0A927LHA3-F1
#
_cell.length_a   1.000
_cell.length_b   1.000
_cell.length_c   1.000
_cell.angle_alpha   90.00
_cell.angle_beta   90.00
_cell.angle_gamma   90.00
#
_symmetry.space_group_name_H-M   'P 1'
#
loop_
_entity.id
_entity.type
_entity.pdbx_description
1 polymer ?
#
loop_
_entity_poly.entity_id
_entity_poly.type
_entity_poly.pdbx_seq_one_letter_code
_entity_poly.pdbx_strand_id
1 'polypeptide(L)'
;MVQYSNIFENESIDFVKNAIIEKRIKELMQSNNVTNIIKKFKTIFCIDINIDKNEIDFLKIFALKRNLLTHNNGKVNSIYLNELEKLNIKTGLKLNENIFSDSNDSDKVLADIMSISQKIRETILQFEKQVTKHHQNIS
;
A
#
# COMPACT_ATOMS: atom_id res chain seq x y z
N MET A 1 -6.10 -14.49 4.15
CA MET A 1 -5.42 -15.38 5.12
C MET A 1 -4.53 -16.31 4.30
N VAL A 2 -3.21 -16.30 4.48
CA VAL A 2 -2.36 -17.37 3.87
C VAL A 2 -2.70 -18.63 4.64
N GLN A 3 -3.35 -19.59 3.98
CA GLN A 3 -3.71 -20.84 4.63
C GLN A 3 -2.44 -21.64 4.90
N TYR A 4 -2.36 -22.27 6.07
CA TYR A 4 -1.22 -23.11 6.46
C TYR A 4 -0.96 -24.23 5.44
N SER A 5 -2.00 -24.72 4.77
CA SER A 5 -1.90 -25.68 3.65
C SER A 5 -0.94 -25.20 2.56
N ASN A 6 -1.00 -23.93 2.16
CA ASN A 6 -0.14 -23.39 1.10
C ASN A 6 1.36 -23.39 1.45
N ILE A 7 1.72 -23.43 2.74
CA ILE A 7 3.11 -23.44 3.23
C ILE A 7 3.69 -24.87 3.19
N PHE A 8 2.84 -25.88 3.40
CA PHE A 8 3.25 -27.28 3.47
C PHE A 8 2.97 -28.07 2.17
N GLU A 9 2.09 -27.57 1.31
CA GLU A 9 1.69 -28.23 0.06
C GLU A 9 2.44 -27.70 -1.18
N ASN A 10 3.13 -26.55 -1.08
CA ASN A 10 3.93 -26.01 -2.19
C ASN A 10 5.42 -26.22 -1.95
N GLU A 11 6.07 -27.01 -2.81
CA GLU A 11 7.51 -27.33 -2.73
C GLU A 11 8.43 -26.14 -3.06
N SER A 12 7.89 -25.08 -3.69
CA SER A 12 8.68 -23.91 -4.08
C SER A 12 8.78 -22.91 -2.92
N ILE A 13 9.98 -22.83 -2.32
CA ILE A 13 10.35 -21.79 -1.35
C ILE A 13 10.06 -20.38 -1.91
N ASP A 14 10.21 -20.18 -3.23
CA ASP A 14 9.95 -18.90 -3.88
C ASP A 14 8.46 -18.54 -3.88
N PHE A 15 7.57 -19.51 -4.03
CA PHE A 15 6.13 -19.29 -3.89
C PHE A 15 5.76 -18.84 -2.48
N VAL A 16 6.29 -19.52 -1.46
CA VAL A 16 6.06 -19.17 -0.05
C VAL A 16 6.62 -17.77 0.26
N LYS A 17 7.83 -17.44 -0.23
CA LYS A 17 8.40 -16.09 -0.12
C LYS A 17 7.49 -15.03 -0.74
N ASN A 18 7.02 -15.26 -1.96
CA ASN A 18 6.14 -14.32 -2.67
C ASN A 18 4.80 -14.12 -1.92
N ALA A 19 4.20 -15.20 -1.41
CA ALA A 19 2.96 -15.13 -0.65
C ALA A 19 3.11 -14.36 0.68
N ILE A 20 4.25 -14.51 1.36
CA ILE A 20 4.57 -13.75 2.59
C ILE A 20 4.76 -12.27 2.27
N ILE A 21 5.53 -11.96 1.22
CA ILE A 21 5.77 -10.58 0.77
C ILE A 21 4.44 -9.91 0.40
N GLU A 22 3.60 -10.58 -0.40
CA GLU A 22 2.30 -10.06 -0.82
C GLU A 22 1.37 -9.84 0.37
N LYS A 23 1.32 -10.77 1.33
CA LYS A 23 0.56 -10.61 2.57
C LYS A 23 1.03 -9.38 3.34
N ARG A 24 2.35 -9.21 3.49
CA ARG A 24 2.91 -8.05 4.19
C ARG A 24 2.57 -6.77 3.45
N ILE A 25 2.74 -6.70 2.14
CA ILE A 25 2.34 -5.55 1.32
C ILE A 25 0.84 -5.25 1.48
N LYS A 26 -0.03 -6.26 1.50
CA LYS A 26 -1.48 -6.09 1.73
C LYS A 26 -1.79 -5.54 3.13
N GLU A 27 -1.21 -6.11 4.18
CA GLU A 27 -1.36 -5.62 5.56
C GLU A 27 -0.82 -4.18 5.70
N LEU A 28 0.24 -3.88 4.98
CA LEU A 28 0.85 -2.57 4.92
C LEU A 28 -0.07 -1.53 4.26
N MET A 29 -0.63 -1.85 3.09
CA MET A 29 -1.64 -1.03 2.41
C MET A 29 -2.93 -0.90 3.24
N GLN A 30 -3.23 -1.90 4.08
CA GLN A 30 -4.41 -1.90 4.96
C GLN A 30 -4.26 -1.00 6.20
N SER A 31 -3.04 -0.71 6.66
CA SER A 31 -2.89 0.19 7.81
C SER A 31 -3.20 1.65 7.42
N ASN A 32 -3.77 2.44 8.33
CA ASN A 32 -4.03 3.87 8.15
C ASN A 32 -2.77 4.73 8.02
N ASN A 33 -1.60 4.11 7.91
CA ASN A 33 -0.33 4.78 7.99
C ASN A 33 0.64 4.28 6.93
N VAL A 34 0.17 4.25 5.68
CA VAL A 34 0.99 3.94 4.49
C VAL A 34 2.29 4.74 4.49
N THR A 35 2.25 6.00 4.93
CA THR A 35 3.45 6.83 5.08
C THR A 35 4.42 6.30 6.14
N ASN A 36 3.94 5.91 7.34
CA ASN A 36 4.83 5.31 8.35
C ASN A 36 5.38 3.96 7.90
N ILE A 37 4.66 3.24 7.05
CA ILE A 37 5.14 1.99 6.49
C ILE A 37 6.25 2.20 5.48
N ILE A 38 6.07 3.13 4.54
CA ILE A 38 7.11 3.47 3.57
C ILE A 38 8.36 3.95 4.32
N LYS A 39 8.17 4.75 5.38
CA LYS A 39 9.26 5.14 6.29
C LYS A 39 9.90 3.94 7.00
N LYS A 40 9.13 2.93 7.42
CA LYS A 40 9.67 1.71 8.04
C LYS A 40 10.59 0.93 7.09
N PHE A 41 10.32 0.92 5.78
CA PHE A 41 11.25 0.32 4.82
C PHE A 41 12.62 0.99 4.85
N LYS A 42 12.62 2.32 4.89
CA LYS A 42 13.84 3.10 5.01
C LYS A 42 14.54 2.89 6.35
N THR A 43 13.81 2.92 7.47
CA THR A 43 14.44 2.87 8.80
C THR A 43 14.86 1.47 9.24
N ILE A 44 14.13 0.41 8.82
CA ILE A 44 14.41 -0.97 9.26
C ILE A 44 15.32 -1.67 8.26
N PHE A 45 15.07 -1.48 6.96
CA PHE A 45 15.75 -2.23 5.91
C PHE A 45 16.75 -1.37 5.12
N CYS A 46 16.88 -0.07 5.42
CA CYS A 46 17.68 0.88 4.63
C CYS A 46 17.25 0.93 3.15
N ILE A 47 16.02 0.55 2.84
CA ILE A 47 15.47 0.57 1.49
C ILE A 47 14.74 1.90 1.29
N ASP A 48 15.30 2.77 0.46
CA ASP A 48 14.66 4.03 0.10
C ASP A 48 13.75 3.81 -1.11
N ILE A 49 12.44 3.69 -0.85
CA ILE A 49 11.45 3.56 -1.91
C ILE A 49 11.07 4.95 -2.37
N ASN A 50 11.44 5.30 -3.59
CA ASN A 50 11.10 6.59 -4.18
C ASN A 50 9.63 6.61 -4.61
N ILE A 51 8.77 7.14 -3.74
CA ILE A 51 7.34 7.37 -3.99
C ILE A 51 7.13 8.88 -3.96
N ASP A 52 6.58 9.43 -5.03
CA ASP A 52 6.38 10.87 -5.13
C ASP A 52 5.25 11.36 -4.21
N LYS A 53 5.17 12.67 -4.01
CA LYS A 53 4.17 13.26 -3.12
C LYS A 53 2.73 12.95 -3.57
N ASN A 54 2.48 12.95 -4.88
CA ASN A 54 1.14 12.71 -5.42
C ASN A 54 0.72 11.25 -5.19
N GLU A 55 1.64 10.32 -5.36
CA GLU A 55 1.45 8.90 -5.06
C GLU A 55 1.20 8.68 -3.56
N ILE A 56 1.96 9.35 -2.68
CA ILE A 56 1.73 9.31 -1.24
C ILE A 56 0.34 9.85 -0.88
N ASP A 57 -0.06 10.98 -1.45
CA ASP A 57 -1.34 11.60 -1.15
C ASP A 57 -2.50 10.77 -1.73
N PHE A 58 -2.33 10.16 -2.90
CA PHE A 58 -3.25 9.16 -3.45
C PHE A 58 -3.44 7.96 -2.49
N LEU A 59 -2.35 7.36 -1.98
CA LEU A 59 -2.42 6.24 -1.05
C LEU A 59 -3.16 6.61 0.25
N LYS A 60 -2.98 7.84 0.74
CA LYS A 60 -3.72 8.34 1.91
C LYS A 60 -5.21 8.50 1.62
N ILE A 61 -5.57 9.11 0.50
CA ILE A 61 -6.98 9.27 0.08
C ILE A 61 -7.62 7.89 -0.07
N PHE A 62 -6.93 6.96 -0.71
CA PHE A 62 -7.41 5.60 -0.88
C PHE A 62 -7.66 4.91 0.46
N ALA A 63 -6.71 5.00 1.41
CA ALA A 63 -6.87 4.45 2.75
C ALA A 63 -8.08 5.07 3.50
N LEU A 64 -8.26 6.39 3.38
CA LEU A 64 -9.38 7.11 3.97
C LEU A 64 -10.72 6.66 3.34
N LYS A 65 -10.81 6.57 2.01
CA LYS A 65 -12.01 6.08 1.29
C LYS A 65 -12.34 4.66 1.71
N ARG A 66 -11.35 3.76 1.76
CA ARG A 66 -11.53 2.38 2.24
C ARG A 66 -12.08 2.35 3.67
N ASN A 67 -11.58 3.19 4.58
CA ASN A 67 -12.10 3.23 5.94
C ASN A 67 -13.57 3.65 6.00
N LEU A 68 -13.99 4.58 5.15
CA LEU A 68 -15.41 4.91 5.02
C LEU A 68 -16.22 3.72 4.53
N LEU A 69 -15.72 2.94 3.57
CA LEU A 69 -16.38 1.71 3.10
C LEU A 69 -16.53 0.70 4.21
N THR A 70 -15.45 0.42 4.94
CA THR A 70 -15.42 -0.63 5.95
C THR A 70 -16.22 -0.26 7.21
N HIS A 71 -16.20 1.01 7.62
CA HIS A 71 -16.71 1.43 8.93
C HIS A 71 -17.94 2.33 8.88
N ASN A 72 -18.23 2.97 7.75
CA ASN A 72 -19.35 3.93 7.61
C ASN A 72 -20.24 3.65 6.39
N ASN A 73 -20.22 2.43 5.84
CA ASN A 73 -20.97 2.04 4.64
C ASN A 73 -20.79 3.03 3.46
N GLY A 74 -19.59 3.60 3.34
CA GLY A 74 -19.25 4.58 2.31
C GLY A 74 -19.80 5.99 2.53
N LYS A 75 -20.41 6.29 3.69
CA LYS A 75 -20.87 7.64 4.04
C LYS A 75 -19.72 8.49 4.58
N VAL A 76 -19.55 9.66 4.00
CA VAL A 76 -18.58 10.67 4.44
C VAL A 76 -18.95 11.15 5.85
N ASN A 77 -17.96 11.18 6.74
CA ASN A 77 -18.10 11.72 8.09
C ASN A 77 -17.12 12.89 8.33
N SER A 78 -17.28 13.58 9.46
CA SER A 78 -16.46 14.74 9.81
C SER A 78 -14.97 14.39 9.99
N ILE A 79 -14.67 13.20 10.52
CA ILE A 79 -13.29 12.72 10.69
C ILE A 79 -12.59 12.65 9.33
N TYR A 80 -13.24 12.07 8.32
CA TYR A 80 -12.69 11.98 6.96
C TYR A 80 -12.42 13.35 6.34
N LEU A 81 -13.36 14.29 6.44
CA LEU A 81 -13.20 15.64 5.91
C LEU A 81 -12.05 16.39 6.58
N ASN A 82 -11.94 16.28 7.92
CA ASN A 82 -10.84 16.87 8.68
C ASN A 82 -9.48 16.27 8.28
N GLU A 83 -9.41 14.97 8.00
CA GLU A 83 -8.17 14.34 7.53
C GLU A 83 -7.77 14.81 6.12
N LEU A 84 -8.73 15.00 5.20
CA LEU A 84 -8.43 15.57 3.88
C LEU A 84 -7.93 17.02 3.98
N GLU A 85 -8.51 17.83 4.86
CA GLU A 85 -8.07 19.20 5.11
C GLU A 85 -6.64 19.26 5.65
N LYS A 86 -6.30 18.42 6.65
CA LYS A 86 -4.93 18.31 7.18
C LYS A 86 -3.91 17.93 6.12
N LEU A 87 -4.34 17.17 5.11
CA LEU A 87 -3.52 16.77 3.97
C LEU A 87 -3.49 17.83 2.85
N ASN A 88 -4.19 18.96 3.01
CA ASN A 88 -4.37 19.99 1.98
C ASN A 88 -5.01 19.46 0.69
N ILE A 89 -5.87 18.46 0.79
CA ILE A 89 -6.58 17.87 -0.34
C ILE A 89 -7.94 18.55 -0.46
N LYS A 90 -8.15 19.27 -1.57
CA LYS A 90 -9.46 19.85 -1.87
C LYS A 90 -10.43 18.76 -2.33
N THR A 91 -11.63 18.76 -1.79
CA THR A 91 -12.69 17.82 -2.17
C THR A 91 -14.03 18.54 -2.30
N GLY A 92 -14.89 18.05 -3.20
CA GLY A 92 -16.29 18.49 -3.32
C GLY A 92 -17.26 17.72 -2.42
N LEU A 93 -16.76 16.70 -1.71
CA LEU A 93 -17.57 15.80 -0.89
C LEU A 93 -18.15 16.51 0.34
N LYS A 94 -19.41 16.21 0.66
CA LYS A 94 -20.13 16.76 1.82
C LYS A 94 -20.38 15.70 2.89
N LEU A 95 -20.64 16.16 4.12
CA LEU A 95 -21.02 15.28 5.23
C LEU A 95 -22.24 14.43 4.84
N ASN A 96 -22.21 13.13 5.17
CA ASN A 96 -23.20 12.11 4.83
C ASN A 96 -23.36 11.77 3.34
N GLU A 97 -22.59 12.41 2.45
CA GLU A 97 -22.54 12.03 1.05
C GLU A 97 -21.93 10.63 0.89
N ASN A 98 -22.34 9.91 -0.16
CA ASN A 98 -21.79 8.59 -0.44
C ASN A 98 -20.60 8.72 -1.39
N ILE A 99 -19.47 8.09 -1.06
CA ILE A 99 -18.26 8.16 -1.89
C ILE A 99 -18.35 7.41 -3.22
N PHE A 100 -19.44 6.67 -3.48
CA PHE A 100 -19.73 5.96 -4.73
C PHE A 100 -20.57 6.77 -5.74
N SER A 101 -20.79 8.07 -5.51
CA SER A 101 -21.53 8.90 -6.48
C SER A 101 -20.84 9.01 -7.84
N ASP A 102 -19.53 8.77 -7.91
CA ASP A 102 -18.74 8.73 -9.15
C ASP A 102 -18.24 7.29 -9.42
N SER A 103 -18.90 6.58 -10.34
CA SER A 103 -18.60 5.18 -10.69
C SER A 103 -17.43 4.98 -11.65
N ASN A 104 -16.83 6.04 -12.18
CA ASN A 104 -15.80 5.97 -13.23
C ASN A 104 -14.35 5.90 -12.70
N ASP A 105 -14.15 5.86 -11.38
CA ASP A 105 -12.83 6.02 -10.75
C ASP A 105 -12.16 4.69 -10.38
N SER A 106 -12.88 3.56 -10.42
CA SER A 106 -12.39 2.26 -9.92
C SER A 106 -11.22 1.68 -10.72
N ASP A 107 -11.29 1.72 -12.05
CA ASP A 107 -10.26 1.14 -12.92
C ASP A 107 -8.96 1.93 -12.85
N LYS A 108 -9.09 3.27 -12.74
CA LYS A 108 -7.95 4.17 -12.57
C LYS A 108 -7.28 3.96 -11.21
N VAL A 109 -8.08 3.88 -10.15
CA VAL A 109 -7.57 3.60 -8.79
C VAL A 109 -6.82 2.27 -8.76
N LEU A 110 -7.34 1.23 -9.42
CA LEU A 110 -6.67 -0.06 -9.49
C LEU A 110 -5.32 0.03 -10.22
N ALA A 111 -5.28 0.72 -11.37
CA ALA A 111 -4.06 0.93 -12.14
C ALA A 111 -2.98 1.68 -11.34
N ASP A 112 -3.36 2.74 -10.63
CA ASP A 112 -2.46 3.54 -9.80
C ASP A 112 -1.89 2.71 -8.63
N ILE A 113 -2.73 1.90 -7.97
CA ILE A 113 -2.27 0.97 -6.90
C ILE A 113 -1.29 -0.06 -7.45
N MET A 114 -1.58 -0.64 -8.63
CA MET A 114 -0.70 -1.63 -9.25
C MET A 114 0.65 -1.03 -9.62
N SER A 115 0.66 0.19 -10.16
CA SER A 115 1.88 0.94 -10.50
C SER A 115 2.77 1.17 -9.27
N ILE A 116 2.20 1.70 -8.18
CA ILE A 116 2.91 1.93 -6.92
C ILE A 116 3.45 0.60 -6.34
N SER A 117 2.64 -0.44 -6.37
CA SER A 117 3.03 -1.77 -5.87
C SER A 117 4.21 -2.35 -6.64
N GLN A 118 4.22 -2.16 -7.96
CA GLN A 118 5.31 -2.61 -8.83
C GLN A 118 6.61 -1.84 -8.52
N LYS A 119 6.56 -0.51 -8.33
CA LYS A 119 7.73 0.28 -7.91
C LYS A 119 8.33 -0.20 -6.59
N ILE A 120 7.48 -0.46 -5.59
CA ILE A 120 7.90 -1.02 -4.29
C ILE A 120 8.61 -2.35 -4.50
N ARG A 121 8.01 -3.25 -5.27
CA ARG A 121 8.56 -4.59 -5.56
C ARG A 121 9.91 -4.50 -6.26
N GLU A 122 10.03 -3.70 -7.31
CA GLU A 122 11.27 -3.55 -8.07
C GLU A 122 12.40 -3.02 -7.18
N THR A 123 12.10 -2.05 -6.32
CA THR A 123 13.08 -1.50 -5.37
C THR A 123 13.61 -2.57 -4.42
N ILE A 124 12.71 -3.41 -3.87
CA ILE A 124 13.08 -4.51 -2.98
C ILE A 124 13.95 -5.55 -3.71
N LEU A 125 13.58 -5.95 -4.93
CA LEU A 125 14.33 -6.92 -5.73
C LEU A 125 15.71 -6.40 -6.14
N GLN A 126 15.84 -5.10 -6.43
CA GLN A 126 17.14 -4.48 -6.69
C GLN A 126 18.04 -4.52 -5.45
N PHE A 127 17.48 -4.21 -4.28
CA PHE A 127 18.21 -4.27 -3.02
C PHE A 127 18.69 -5.70 -2.70
N GLU A 128 17.84 -6.72 -2.88
CA GLU A 128 18.21 -8.13 -2.73
C GLU A 128 19.41 -8.53 -3.61
N LYS A 129 19.41 -8.10 -4.88
CA LYS A 129 20.53 -8.35 -5.80
C LYS A 129 21.82 -7.72 -5.32
N GLN A 130 21.75 -6.49 -4.78
CA GLN A 130 22.94 -5.80 -4.26
C GLN A 130 23.51 -6.51 -3.03
N VAL A 131 22.65 -6.92 -2.10
CA VAL A 131 23.06 -7.67 -0.89
C VAL A 131 23.71 -9.00 -1.27
N THR A 132 23.10 -9.76 -2.18
CA THR A 132 23.64 -11.05 -2.64
C THR A 132 25.01 -10.88 -3.30
N LYS A 133 25.18 -9.87 -4.16
CA LYS A 133 26.46 -9.57 -4.82
C LYS A 133 27.54 -9.17 -3.82
N HIS A 134 27.19 -8.39 -2.79
CA HIS A 134 28.14 -8.00 -1.74
C HIS A 134 28.60 -9.23 -0.93
N HIS A 135 27.68 -10.14 -0.59
CA HIS A 135 28.01 -11.36 0.13
C HIS A 135 28.94 -12.31 -0.67
N GLN A 136 28.71 -12.45 -1.97
CA GLN A 136 29.55 -13.25 -2.87
C GLN A 136 30.95 -12.66 -3.09
N ASN A 137 31.13 -11.35 -2.95
CA ASN A 137 32.43 -10.68 -3.09
C ASN A 137 33.25 -10.67 -1.78
N ILE A 138 32.63 -10.99 -0.65
CA ILE A 138 33.27 -11.03 0.67
C ILE A 138 33.59 -12.48 1.11
N SER A 139 32.93 -13.47 0.51
CA SER A 139 33.19 -14.91 0.72
C SER A 139 34.24 -15.42 -0.27
#